data_AF-A0A9W5RYP9-F1
#
_entry.id   AF-A0A9W5RYP9-F1
#
_cell.length_a   1.000
_cell.length_b   1.000
_cell.length_c   1.000
_cell.angle_alpha   90.00
_cell.angle_beta   90.00
_cell.angle_gamma   90.00
#
_symmetry.space_group_name_H-M   'P 1'
#
loop_
_entity.id
_entity.type
_entity.pdbx_description
1 polymer ?
#
loop_
_entity_poly.entity_id
_entity_poly.type
_entity_poly.pdbx_seq_one_letter_code
_entity_poly.pdbx_strand_id
1 'polypeptide(L)'
;MKIELFEQMKANLAANAAKRQEEDRQRAEAAATVAAAQKHNDEVMERALAMPDEAPDDAVNAEVSKAYGALIIAKKRQELLLQRLNDSSAPATNAAQFSLQAVMGEIRNQIQDGRLLAEMQPSLDELGAIRAQYLDKLAEVLNARARINRELLQIQQDTRSMVESATGQRSDFGVMGHAHIDMDTLRKWVWIYNDLAEDTNRLLREADDAANGKPYTASVTVPDARIHKEDRPTHVTHHQTQVIGAPVQ
;
A
#
# COMPACT_ATOMS: atom_id res chain seq x y z
N MET A 1 8.00 5.31 -13.75
CA MET A 1 7.55 6.56 -13.09
C MET A 1 8.70 7.44 -12.56
N LYS A 2 8.63 8.77 -12.70
CA LYS A 2 9.51 9.75 -12.01
C LYS A 2 8.65 10.69 -11.15
N ILE A 3 9.00 10.90 -9.90
CA ILE A 3 8.31 11.85 -9.00
C ILE A 3 9.15 13.12 -8.97
N GLU A 4 8.68 14.19 -9.61
CA GLU A 4 9.47 15.43 -9.78
C GLU A 4 9.88 16.06 -8.45
N LEU A 5 8.99 16.03 -7.45
CA LEU A 5 9.27 16.51 -6.10
C LEU A 5 10.40 15.72 -5.41
N PHE A 6 10.54 14.42 -5.73
CA PHE A 6 11.63 13.61 -5.20
C PHE A 6 12.97 14.03 -5.81
N GLU A 7 13.02 14.28 -7.12
CA GLU A 7 14.23 14.76 -7.78
C GLU A 7 14.62 16.17 -7.30
N GLN A 8 13.64 17.04 -7.08
CA GLN A 8 13.87 18.37 -6.50
C GLN A 8 14.40 18.28 -5.06
N MET A 9 13.83 17.41 -4.23
CA MET A 9 14.33 17.17 -2.87
C MET A 9 15.79 16.69 -2.89
N LYS A 10 16.11 15.74 -3.78
CA LYS A 10 17.47 15.21 -3.95
C LYS A 10 18.46 16.30 -4.36
N ALA A 11 18.09 17.13 -5.34
CA ALA A 11 18.91 18.26 -5.77
C ALA A 11 19.16 19.28 -4.64
N ASN A 12 18.10 19.60 -3.87
CA ASN A 12 18.20 20.52 -2.73
C ASN A 12 19.09 19.97 -1.61
N LEU A 13 19.01 18.67 -1.31
CA LEU A 13 19.89 18.03 -0.32
C LEU A 13 21.35 18.05 -0.77
N ALA A 14 21.62 17.77 -2.05
CA ALA A 14 22.95 17.82 -2.61
C ALA A 14 23.53 19.25 -2.58
N ALA A 15 22.75 20.25 -2.96
CA ALA A 15 23.15 21.66 -2.91
C ALA A 15 23.44 22.12 -1.48
N ASN A 16 22.62 21.72 -0.50
CA ASN A 16 22.84 22.02 0.91
C ASN A 16 24.09 21.34 1.48
N ALA A 17 24.38 20.10 1.08
CA ALA A 17 25.60 19.40 1.48
C ALA A 17 26.85 20.09 0.91
N ALA A 18 26.83 20.47 -0.37
CA ALA A 18 27.93 21.21 -1.00
C ALA A 18 28.15 22.58 -0.35
N LYS A 19 27.06 23.29 -0.03
CA LYS A 19 27.13 24.57 0.70
C LYS A 19 27.81 24.40 2.07
N ARG A 20 27.40 23.41 2.87
CA ARG A 20 28.02 23.14 4.18
C ARG A 20 29.50 22.79 4.08
N GLN A 21 29.87 21.98 3.09
CA GLN A 21 31.27 21.62 2.86
C GLN A 21 32.13 22.86 2.57
N GLU A 22 31.62 23.79 1.78
CA GLU A 22 32.29 25.06 1.49
C GLU A 22 32.35 25.98 2.72
N GLU A 23 31.28 26.06 3.51
CA GLU A 23 31.28 26.81 4.78
C GLU A 23 32.29 26.25 5.79
N ASP A 24 32.39 24.92 5.91
CA ASP A 24 33.37 24.26 6.76
C ASP A 24 34.81 24.48 6.27
N ARG A 25 35.03 24.49 4.96
CA ARG A 25 36.33 24.86 4.36
C ARG A 25 36.72 26.29 4.72
N GLN A 26 35.80 27.25 4.57
CA GLN A 26 36.04 28.66 4.91
C GLN A 26 36.35 28.83 6.41
N ARG A 27 35.66 28.08 7.28
CA ARG A 27 35.96 28.06 8.73
C ARG A 27 37.37 27.53 9.01
N ALA A 28 37.77 26.44 8.36
CA ALA A 28 39.09 25.85 8.52
C ALA A 28 40.21 26.78 8.02
N GLU A 29 40.02 27.43 6.85
CA GLU A 29 40.97 28.39 6.29
C GLU A 29 41.15 29.64 7.18
N ALA A 30 40.03 30.16 7.72
CA ALA A 30 40.08 31.28 8.65
C ALA A 30 40.81 30.91 9.96
N ALA A 31 40.57 29.71 10.50
CA ALA A 31 41.27 29.22 11.69
C ALA A 31 42.77 29.03 11.44
N ALA A 32 43.15 28.46 10.29
CA ALA A 32 44.55 28.31 9.90
C ALA A 32 45.27 29.66 9.76
N THR A 33 44.59 30.67 9.20
CA THR A 33 45.13 32.03 9.07
C THR A 33 45.40 32.67 10.44
N VAL A 34 44.49 32.50 11.40
CA VAL A 34 44.68 33.00 12.76
C VAL A 34 45.81 32.25 13.47
N ALA A 35 45.90 30.92 13.31
CA ALA A 35 46.98 30.13 13.90
C ALA A 35 48.36 30.52 13.35
N ALA A 36 48.47 30.78 12.04
CA ALA A 36 49.71 31.25 11.42
C ALA A 36 50.11 32.65 11.93
N ALA A 37 49.15 33.57 12.05
CA ALA A 37 49.40 34.91 12.59
C ALA A 37 49.77 34.88 14.09
N GLN A 38 49.17 33.97 14.86
CA GLN A 38 49.49 33.78 16.27
C GLN A 38 50.91 33.23 16.42
N LYS A 39 51.25 32.16 15.69
CA LYS A 39 52.60 31.59 15.70
C LYS A 39 53.66 32.64 15.34
N HIS A 40 53.42 33.43 14.30
CA HIS A 40 54.35 34.50 13.92
C HIS A 40 54.47 35.59 15.00
N ASN A 41 53.37 35.97 15.65
CA ASN A 41 53.41 36.92 16.76
C ASN A 41 54.19 36.37 17.96
N ASP A 42 53.99 35.09 18.31
CA ASP A 42 54.70 34.41 19.40
C ASP A 42 56.21 34.35 19.09
N GLU A 43 56.61 33.98 17.87
CA GLU A 43 58.01 33.96 17.43
C GLU A 43 58.70 35.33 17.49
N VAL A 44 57.99 36.41 17.13
CA VAL A 44 58.52 37.78 17.20
C VAL A 44 58.63 38.24 18.66
N MET A 45 57.64 37.92 19.50
CA MET A 45 57.65 38.24 20.93
C MET A 45 58.76 37.49 21.69
N GLU A 46 58.96 36.20 21.41
CA GLU A 46 60.05 35.41 22.00
C GLU A 46 61.43 35.96 21.62
N ARG A 47 61.63 36.34 20.35
CA ARG A 47 62.87 37.00 19.92
C ARG A 47 63.10 38.33 20.63
N ALA A 48 62.06 39.14 20.80
CA ALA A 48 62.14 40.42 21.50
C ALA A 48 62.47 40.25 23.00
N LEU A 49 61.92 39.22 23.65
CA LEU A 49 62.17 38.91 25.07
C LEU A 49 63.58 38.34 25.34
N ALA A 50 64.25 37.79 24.33
CA ALA A 50 65.58 37.22 24.44
C ALA A 50 66.73 38.25 24.26
N MET A 51 66.42 39.52 24.01
CA MET A 51 67.41 40.58 23.82
C MET A 51 67.94 41.12 25.17
N PRO A 52 69.23 41.45 25.29
CA PRO A 52 69.81 42.06 26.51
C PRO A 52 69.20 43.45 26.79
N ASP A 53 69.05 43.80 28.08
CA ASP A 53 68.34 44.97 28.66
C ASP A 53 68.79 46.38 28.19
N GLU A 54 69.71 46.50 27.24
CA GLU A 54 70.13 47.77 26.67
C GLU A 54 69.16 48.17 25.54
N ALA A 55 68.12 48.95 25.90
CA ALA A 55 67.14 49.64 25.07
C ALA A 55 66.70 48.91 23.77
N PRO A 56 65.45 48.41 23.67
CA PRO A 56 65.01 47.65 22.52
C PRO A 56 65.16 48.48 21.23
N ASP A 57 65.88 47.91 20.26
CA ASP A 57 66.01 48.44 18.91
C ASP A 57 64.61 48.79 18.36
N ASP A 58 64.40 50.04 17.96
CA ASP A 58 63.11 50.54 17.45
C ASP A 58 62.56 49.65 16.32
N ALA A 59 63.45 48.97 15.57
CA ALA A 59 63.10 47.99 14.55
C ALA A 59 62.34 46.77 15.12
N VAL A 60 62.74 46.26 16.29
CA VAL A 60 62.12 45.09 16.94
C VAL A 60 60.76 45.45 17.53
N ASN A 61 60.64 46.62 18.15
CA ASN A 61 59.35 47.13 18.64
C ASN A 61 58.34 47.35 17.49
N ALA A 62 58.82 47.84 16.35
CA ALA A 62 58.00 47.97 15.14
C ALA A 62 57.56 46.60 14.58
N GLU A 63 58.45 45.60 14.62
CA GLU A 63 58.13 44.23 14.19
C GLU A 63 57.07 43.57 15.10
N VAL A 64 57.22 43.70 16.43
CA VAL A 64 56.24 43.23 17.42
C VAL A 64 54.87 43.88 17.17
N SER A 65 54.84 45.21 17.02
CA SER A 65 53.61 45.96 16.79
C SER A 65 52.91 45.54 15.49
N LYS A 66 53.69 45.29 14.44
CA LYS A 66 53.18 44.81 13.14
C LYS A 66 52.61 43.39 13.23
N ALA A 67 53.31 42.48 13.92
CA ALA A 67 52.87 41.10 14.11
C ALA A 67 51.59 41.04 14.97
N TYR A 68 51.51 41.84 16.03
CA TYR A 68 50.32 41.94 16.88
C TYR A 68 49.12 42.54 16.12
N GLY A 69 49.35 43.59 15.32
CA GLY A 69 48.33 44.16 14.44
C GLY A 69 47.80 43.16 13.41
N ALA A 70 48.68 42.34 12.81
CA ALA A 70 48.29 41.29 11.88
C ALA A 70 47.43 40.21 12.56
N LEU A 71 47.75 39.82 13.79
CA LEU A 71 46.97 38.88 14.59
C LEU A 71 45.57 39.41 14.92
N ILE A 72 45.45 40.67 15.35
CA ILE A 72 44.14 41.30 15.62
C ILE A 72 43.28 41.33 14.37
N ILE A 73 43.85 41.72 13.22
CA ILE A 73 43.14 41.76 11.94
C ILE A 73 42.67 40.36 11.55
N ALA A 74 43.52 39.33 11.70
CA ALA A 74 43.15 37.95 11.40
C ALA A 74 42.00 37.47 12.29
N LYS A 75 42.07 37.71 13.62
CA LYS A 75 40.99 37.37 14.57
C LYS A 75 39.69 38.08 14.24
N LYS A 76 39.74 39.38 13.91
CA LYS A 76 38.53 40.14 13.55
C LYS A 76 37.90 39.66 12.24
N ARG A 77 38.72 39.29 11.25
CA ARG A 77 38.25 38.69 9.99
C ARG A 77 37.57 37.35 10.24
N GLN A 78 38.14 36.50 11.09
CA GLN A 78 37.51 35.24 11.49
C GLN A 78 36.17 35.47 12.19
N GLU A 79 36.11 36.41 13.13
CA GLU A 79 34.87 36.74 13.85
C GLU A 79 33.75 37.20 12.90
N LEU A 80 34.07 38.11 11.97
CA LEU A 80 33.10 38.59 10.97
C LEU A 80 32.66 37.48 10.00
N LEU A 81 33.56 36.57 9.63
CA LEU A 81 33.23 35.41 8.80
C LEU A 81 32.29 34.47 9.55
N LEU A 82 32.58 34.16 10.81
CA LEU A 82 31.73 33.29 11.64
C LEU A 82 30.34 33.91 11.87
N GLN A 83 30.25 35.22 12.10
CA GLN A 83 28.96 35.92 12.19
C GLN A 83 28.15 35.78 10.90
N ARG A 84 28.76 36.06 9.73
CA ARG A 84 28.08 35.92 8.43
C ARG A 84 27.63 34.50 8.15
N LEU A 85 28.43 33.50 8.49
CA LEU A 85 28.08 32.09 8.32
C LEU A 85 26.93 31.67 9.26
N ASN A 86 26.89 32.20 10.47
CA ASN A 86 25.79 31.92 11.41
C ASN A 86 24.48 32.61 10.98
N ASP A 87 24.54 33.85 10.52
CA ASP A 87 23.36 34.62 10.06
C ASP A 87 22.73 34.02 8.78
N SER A 88 23.53 33.36 7.95
CA SER A 88 23.10 32.70 6.70
C SER A 88 22.67 31.24 6.89
N SER A 89 22.81 30.69 8.09
CA SER A 89 22.40 29.33 8.43
C SER A 89 20.90 29.27 8.78
N ALA A 90 20.05 29.31 7.76
CA ALA A 90 18.65 28.91 7.94
C ALA A 90 18.59 27.45 8.44
N PRO A 91 17.59 27.05 9.26
CA PRO A 91 17.49 25.68 9.78
C PRO A 91 17.20 24.71 8.62
N ALA A 92 18.26 24.19 8.01
CA ALA A 92 18.21 23.25 6.88
C ALA A 92 17.42 21.97 7.21
N THR A 93 17.26 21.64 8.49
CA THR A 93 16.41 20.56 8.99
C THR A 93 14.94 20.76 8.66
N ASN A 94 14.41 21.98 8.75
CA ASN A 94 13.00 22.25 8.49
C ASN A 94 12.69 22.12 6.99
N ALA A 95 13.55 22.66 6.12
CA ALA A 95 13.37 22.59 4.67
C ALA A 95 13.37 21.15 4.13
N ALA A 96 14.27 20.29 4.63
CA ALA A 96 14.32 18.88 4.26
C ALA A 96 13.06 18.13 4.72
N GLN A 97 12.57 18.42 5.92
CA GLN A 97 11.37 17.80 6.48
C GLN A 97 10.10 18.19 5.71
N PHE A 98 9.96 19.45 5.31
CA PHE A 98 8.85 19.89 4.45
C PHE A 98 8.93 19.25 3.06
N SER A 99 10.11 19.15 2.45
CA SER A 99 10.26 18.48 1.16
C SER A 99 9.92 17.00 1.23
N LEU A 100 10.28 16.32 2.32
CA LEU A 100 9.91 14.92 2.53
C LEU A 100 8.39 14.76 2.65
N GLN A 101 7.72 15.63 3.42
CA GLN A 101 6.27 15.62 3.54
C GLN A 101 5.57 15.85 2.18
N ALA A 102 6.09 16.76 1.37
CA ALA A 102 5.56 17.01 0.02
C ALA A 102 5.71 15.78 -0.89
N VAL A 103 6.87 15.12 -0.88
CA VAL A 103 7.09 13.88 -1.64
C VAL A 103 6.14 12.76 -1.17
N MET A 104 5.99 12.59 0.13
CA MET A 104 5.07 11.59 0.70
C MET A 104 3.61 11.89 0.34
N GLY A 105 3.21 13.16 0.33
CA GLY A 105 1.90 13.60 -0.12
C GLY A 105 1.66 13.26 -1.59
N GLU A 106 2.63 13.55 -2.45
CA GLU A 106 2.55 13.25 -3.88
C GLU A 106 2.47 11.75 -4.16
N ILE A 107 3.27 10.93 -3.47
CA ILE A 107 3.17 9.45 -3.57
C ILE A 107 1.75 9.00 -3.20
N ARG A 108 1.21 9.49 -2.08
CA ARG A 108 -0.15 9.13 -1.65
C ARG A 108 -1.19 9.55 -2.68
N ASN A 109 -1.08 10.75 -3.26
CA ASN A 109 -1.98 11.22 -4.31
C ASN A 109 -1.88 10.35 -5.56
N GLN A 110 -0.68 9.97 -6.00
CA GLN A 110 -0.50 9.09 -7.15
C GLN A 110 -1.06 7.67 -6.94
N ILE A 111 -1.04 7.17 -5.69
CA ILE A 111 -1.72 5.91 -5.32
C ILE A 111 -3.24 6.11 -5.38
N GLN A 112 -3.77 7.16 -4.74
CA GLN A 112 -5.21 7.42 -4.65
C GLN A 112 -5.84 7.71 -6.01
N ASP A 113 -5.17 8.50 -6.84
CA ASP A 113 -5.58 8.83 -8.21
C ASP A 113 -5.39 7.66 -9.19
N GLY A 114 -4.84 6.52 -8.73
CA GLY A 114 -4.65 5.32 -9.53
C GLY A 114 -3.57 5.44 -10.62
N ARG A 115 -2.79 6.53 -10.65
CA ARG A 115 -1.69 6.69 -11.63
C ARG A 115 -0.62 5.61 -11.47
N LEU A 116 -0.39 5.19 -10.23
CA LEU A 116 0.48 4.05 -9.93
C LEU A 116 -0.15 2.71 -10.32
N LEU A 117 -1.48 2.60 -10.24
CA LEU A 117 -2.20 1.41 -10.69
C LEU A 117 -2.19 1.28 -12.22
N ALA A 118 -2.06 2.39 -12.96
CA ALA A 118 -2.00 2.38 -14.42
C ALA A 118 -0.83 1.55 -14.98
N GLU A 119 0.30 1.47 -14.26
CA GLU A 119 1.42 0.59 -14.66
C GLU A 119 1.05 -0.90 -14.55
N MET A 120 0.14 -1.25 -13.63
CA MET A 120 -0.34 -2.62 -13.43
C MET A 120 -1.61 -2.93 -14.25
N GLN A 121 -2.27 -1.91 -14.81
CA GLN A 121 -3.54 -2.06 -15.51
C GLN A 121 -3.50 -3.11 -16.63
N PRO A 122 -2.47 -3.18 -17.49
CA PRO A 122 -2.42 -4.22 -18.53
C PRO A 122 -2.45 -5.65 -17.96
N SER A 123 -1.70 -5.90 -16.88
CA SER A 123 -1.70 -7.20 -16.21
C SER A 123 -3.01 -7.48 -15.49
N LEU A 124 -3.65 -6.46 -14.92
CA LEU A 124 -4.98 -6.58 -14.32
C LEU A 124 -6.05 -6.90 -15.38
N ASP A 125 -5.96 -6.29 -16.56
CA ASP A 125 -6.84 -6.56 -17.70
C ASP A 125 -6.65 -7.99 -18.21
N GLU A 126 -5.40 -8.46 -18.33
CA GLU A 126 -5.07 -9.85 -18.67
C GLU A 126 -5.64 -10.83 -17.65
N LEU A 127 -5.50 -10.56 -16.36
CA LEU A 127 -6.10 -11.38 -15.29
C LEU A 127 -7.63 -11.37 -15.38
N GLY A 128 -8.24 -10.23 -15.72
CA GLY A 128 -9.67 -10.12 -15.98
C GLY A 128 -10.12 -11.01 -17.14
N ALA A 129 -9.35 -11.02 -18.24
CA ALA A 129 -9.63 -11.87 -19.40
C ALA A 129 -9.47 -13.36 -19.08
N ILE A 130 -8.42 -13.75 -18.34
CA ILE A 130 -8.22 -15.13 -17.88
C ILE A 130 -9.37 -15.55 -16.96
N ARG A 131 -9.81 -14.68 -16.04
CA ARG A 131 -10.96 -14.95 -15.16
C ARG A 131 -12.22 -15.18 -15.99
N ALA A 132 -12.50 -14.35 -17.00
CA ALA A 132 -13.66 -14.53 -17.86
C ALA A 132 -13.62 -15.87 -18.60
N GLN A 133 -12.49 -16.20 -19.24
CA GLN A 133 -12.30 -17.48 -19.92
C GLN A 133 -12.45 -18.68 -18.97
N TYR A 134 -11.92 -18.55 -17.76
CA TYR A 134 -12.05 -19.57 -16.73
C TYR A 134 -13.51 -19.77 -16.32
N LEU A 135 -14.27 -18.69 -16.11
CA LEU A 135 -15.69 -18.76 -15.78
C LEU A 135 -16.52 -19.38 -16.92
N ASP A 136 -16.21 -19.06 -18.17
CA ASP A 136 -16.87 -19.67 -19.34
C ASP A 136 -16.62 -21.19 -19.36
N LYS A 137 -15.39 -21.63 -19.13
CA LYS A 137 -15.05 -23.06 -19.04
C LYS A 137 -15.66 -23.74 -17.82
N LEU A 138 -15.75 -23.04 -16.69
CA LEU A 138 -16.45 -23.54 -15.52
C LEU A 138 -17.94 -23.76 -15.83
N ALA A 139 -18.59 -22.83 -16.52
CA ALA A 139 -19.98 -22.98 -16.94
C ALA A 139 -20.18 -24.22 -17.84
N GLU A 140 -19.29 -24.47 -18.80
CA GLU A 140 -19.33 -25.68 -19.63
C GLU A 140 -19.26 -26.97 -18.79
N VAL A 141 -18.34 -27.02 -17.82
CA VAL A 141 -18.16 -28.18 -16.93
C VAL A 141 -19.39 -28.39 -16.05
N LEU A 142 -19.95 -27.32 -15.48
CA LEU A 142 -21.14 -27.39 -14.63
C LEU A 142 -22.38 -27.82 -15.41
N ASN A 143 -22.55 -27.33 -16.64
CA ASN A 143 -23.60 -27.78 -17.56
C ASN A 143 -23.44 -29.28 -17.89
N ALA A 144 -22.23 -29.73 -18.19
CA ALA A 144 -21.96 -31.14 -18.45
C ALA A 144 -22.26 -32.01 -17.23
N ARG A 145 -21.87 -31.56 -16.03
CA ARG A 145 -22.18 -32.22 -14.76
C ARG A 145 -23.70 -32.33 -14.56
N ALA A 146 -24.44 -31.24 -14.73
CA ALA A 146 -25.90 -31.23 -14.56
C ALA A 146 -26.59 -32.18 -15.53
N ARG A 147 -26.16 -32.21 -16.80
CA ARG A 147 -26.64 -33.16 -17.81
C ARG A 147 -26.34 -34.61 -17.42
N ILE A 148 -25.10 -34.92 -17.05
CA ILE A 148 -24.69 -36.28 -16.63
C ILE A 148 -25.51 -36.73 -15.41
N ASN A 149 -25.70 -35.85 -14.42
CA ASN A 149 -26.51 -36.17 -13.24
C ASN A 149 -27.97 -36.46 -13.60
N ARG A 150 -28.54 -35.75 -14.58
CA ARG A 150 -29.89 -36.06 -15.10
C ARG A 150 -29.94 -37.41 -15.81
N GLU A 151 -28.94 -37.73 -16.64
CA GLU A 151 -28.84 -39.04 -17.31
C GLU A 151 -28.71 -40.18 -16.29
N LEU A 152 -27.84 -40.01 -15.28
CA LEU A 152 -27.69 -40.98 -14.19
C LEU A 152 -28.99 -41.18 -13.42
N LEU A 153 -29.73 -40.11 -13.12
CA LEU A 153 -31.03 -40.19 -12.48
C LEU A 153 -32.04 -40.97 -13.35
N GLN A 154 -32.09 -40.72 -14.65
CA GLN A 154 -32.97 -41.44 -15.57
C GLN A 154 -32.63 -42.93 -15.59
N ILE A 155 -31.36 -43.29 -15.72
CA ILE A 155 -30.89 -44.69 -15.70
C ILE A 155 -31.30 -45.37 -14.39
N GLN A 156 -31.15 -44.70 -13.25
CA GLN A 156 -31.58 -45.22 -11.95
C GLN A 156 -33.10 -45.43 -11.90
N GLN A 157 -33.90 -44.49 -12.41
CA GLN A 157 -35.36 -44.62 -12.44
C GLN A 157 -35.84 -45.76 -13.36
N ASP A 158 -35.24 -45.87 -14.54
CA ASP A 158 -35.56 -46.93 -15.51
C ASP A 158 -35.19 -48.30 -14.95
N THR A 159 -33.99 -48.41 -14.37
CA THR A 159 -33.52 -49.66 -13.75
C THR A 159 -34.41 -50.06 -12.57
N ARG A 160 -34.82 -49.09 -11.73
CA ARG A 160 -35.75 -49.34 -10.62
C ARG A 160 -37.06 -49.92 -11.13
N SER A 161 -37.63 -49.29 -12.16
CA SER A 161 -38.90 -49.72 -12.77
C SER A 161 -38.78 -51.12 -13.37
N MET A 162 -37.67 -51.42 -14.05
CA MET A 162 -37.40 -52.76 -14.58
C MET A 162 -37.29 -53.82 -13.48
N VAL A 163 -36.52 -53.55 -12.41
CA VAL A 163 -36.36 -54.49 -11.29
C VAL A 163 -37.69 -54.71 -10.57
N GLU A 164 -38.46 -53.66 -10.33
CA GLU A 164 -39.78 -53.76 -9.70
C GLU A 164 -40.74 -54.60 -10.56
N SER A 165 -40.75 -54.40 -11.88
CA SER A 165 -41.57 -55.21 -12.79
C SER A 165 -41.17 -56.69 -12.81
N ALA A 166 -39.88 -57.00 -12.64
CA ALA A 166 -39.35 -58.36 -12.70
C ALA A 166 -39.49 -59.11 -11.37
N THR A 167 -39.40 -58.42 -10.23
CA THR A 167 -39.33 -59.03 -8.89
C THR A 167 -40.58 -58.78 -8.05
N GLY A 168 -41.44 -57.85 -8.44
CA GLY A 168 -42.58 -57.39 -7.64
C GLY A 168 -42.18 -56.59 -6.39
N GLN A 169 -40.88 -56.32 -6.21
CA GLN A 169 -40.34 -55.58 -5.08
C GLN A 169 -39.70 -54.28 -5.55
N ARG A 170 -40.07 -53.17 -4.90
CA ARG A 170 -39.48 -51.87 -5.17
C ARG A 170 -38.04 -51.86 -4.70
N SER A 171 -37.11 -51.70 -5.63
CA SER A 171 -35.68 -51.58 -5.32
C SER A 171 -35.32 -50.13 -5.01
N ASP A 172 -34.75 -49.88 -3.83
CA ASP A 172 -34.23 -48.56 -3.48
C ASP A 172 -32.75 -48.52 -3.85
N PHE A 173 -32.38 -47.64 -4.79
CA PHE A 173 -30.98 -47.38 -5.11
C PHE A 173 -30.29 -46.71 -3.92
N GLY A 174 -29.65 -47.53 -3.06
CA GLY A 174 -28.62 -47.14 -2.09
C GLY A 174 -29.05 -46.26 -0.92
N VAL A 175 -28.57 -46.61 0.29
CA VAL A 175 -28.75 -45.86 1.55
C VAL A 175 -28.20 -44.41 1.51
N MET A 176 -27.41 -44.07 0.48
CA MET A 176 -26.77 -42.76 0.30
C MET A 176 -27.47 -41.83 -0.72
N GLY A 177 -28.58 -42.25 -1.34
CA GLY A 177 -29.33 -41.45 -2.32
C GLY A 177 -28.88 -41.63 -3.78
N HIS A 178 -29.43 -40.79 -4.67
CA HIS A 178 -29.19 -40.87 -6.12
C HIS A 178 -27.71 -40.71 -6.47
N ALA A 179 -27.25 -41.49 -7.45
CA ALA A 179 -25.88 -41.38 -7.95
C ALA A 179 -25.75 -40.06 -8.71
N HIS A 180 -24.91 -39.17 -8.20
CA HIS A 180 -24.64 -37.87 -8.82
C HIS A 180 -23.18 -37.47 -8.56
N ILE A 181 -22.62 -36.70 -9.47
CA ILE A 181 -21.33 -36.05 -9.29
C ILE A 181 -21.56 -34.86 -8.37
N ASP A 182 -20.98 -34.86 -7.17
CA ASP A 182 -21.05 -33.73 -6.24
C ASP A 182 -19.99 -32.65 -6.54
N MET A 183 -20.10 -31.51 -5.86
CA MET A 183 -19.14 -30.41 -6.03
C MET A 183 -17.78 -30.73 -5.40
N ASP A 184 -17.74 -31.52 -4.34
CA ASP A 184 -16.48 -31.90 -3.68
C ASP A 184 -15.62 -32.79 -4.59
N THR A 185 -16.24 -33.61 -5.44
CA THR A 185 -15.55 -34.37 -6.50
C THR A 185 -14.92 -33.43 -7.54
N LEU A 186 -15.60 -32.34 -7.89
CA LEU A 186 -15.08 -31.35 -8.86
C LEU A 186 -14.03 -30.42 -8.28
N ARG A 187 -14.07 -30.11 -6.98
CA ARG A 187 -13.13 -29.20 -6.31
C ARG A 187 -11.66 -29.61 -6.42
N LYS A 188 -11.38 -30.89 -6.67
CA LYS A 188 -10.00 -31.38 -6.93
C LYS A 188 -9.43 -30.89 -8.26
N TRP A 189 -10.27 -30.45 -9.17
CA TRP A 189 -9.93 -30.14 -10.57
C TRP A 189 -10.30 -28.71 -10.98
N VAL A 190 -11.02 -28.01 -10.12
CA VAL A 190 -11.61 -26.70 -10.41
C VAL A 190 -11.17 -25.70 -9.35
N TRP A 191 -10.69 -24.55 -9.78
CA TRP A 191 -10.30 -23.45 -8.91
C TRP A 191 -11.51 -22.67 -8.38
N ILE A 192 -12.09 -23.16 -7.27
CA ILE A 192 -13.21 -22.51 -6.57
C ILE A 192 -12.68 -21.91 -5.27
N TYR A 193 -12.22 -20.66 -5.30
CA TYR A 193 -11.89 -19.90 -4.07
C TYR A 193 -13.03 -18.97 -3.68
N ASN A 194 -13.00 -18.49 -2.42
CA ASN A 194 -14.07 -17.70 -1.80
C ASN A 194 -14.55 -16.49 -2.62
N ASP A 195 -13.67 -15.83 -3.39
CA ASP A 195 -14.04 -14.69 -4.25
C ASP A 195 -14.83 -15.07 -5.52
N LEU A 196 -14.88 -16.36 -5.87
CA LEU A 196 -15.65 -16.89 -6.99
C LEU A 196 -16.92 -17.64 -6.54
N ALA A 197 -17.22 -17.66 -5.25
CA ALA A 197 -18.34 -18.43 -4.70
C ALA A 197 -19.69 -17.94 -5.24
N GLU A 198 -19.88 -16.63 -5.38
CA GLU A 198 -21.11 -16.05 -5.93
C GLU A 198 -21.29 -16.41 -7.41
N ASP A 199 -20.24 -16.22 -8.22
CA ASP A 199 -20.23 -16.61 -9.63
C ASP A 199 -20.48 -18.11 -9.82
N THR A 200 -19.83 -18.95 -9.01
CA THR A 200 -20.00 -20.41 -9.05
C THR A 200 -21.44 -20.81 -8.70
N ASN A 201 -22.02 -20.21 -7.66
CA ASN A 201 -23.41 -20.47 -7.26
C ASN A 201 -24.44 -19.99 -8.30
N ARG A 202 -24.13 -18.91 -9.02
CA ARG A 202 -24.94 -18.46 -10.16
C ARG A 202 -24.87 -19.47 -11.30
N LEU A 203 -23.66 -19.85 -11.73
CA LEU A 203 -23.45 -20.81 -12.82
C LEU A 203 -24.05 -22.18 -12.51
N LEU A 204 -24.00 -22.63 -11.24
CA LEU A 204 -24.66 -23.85 -10.79
C LEU A 204 -26.17 -23.80 -11.02
N ARG A 205 -26.82 -22.70 -10.64
CA ARG A 205 -28.26 -22.50 -10.85
C ARG A 205 -28.61 -22.47 -12.34
N GLU A 206 -27.84 -21.76 -13.14
CA GLU A 206 -28.03 -21.70 -14.60
C GLU A 206 -27.90 -23.09 -15.25
N ALA A 207 -26.91 -23.88 -14.81
CA ALA A 207 -26.71 -25.24 -15.29
C ALA A 207 -27.86 -26.18 -14.89
N ASP A 208 -28.33 -26.10 -13.65
CA ASP A 208 -29.47 -26.90 -13.17
C ASP A 208 -30.77 -26.51 -13.90
N ASP A 209 -31.00 -25.22 -14.14
CA ASP A 209 -32.16 -24.73 -14.90
C ASP A 209 -32.12 -25.19 -16.36
N ALA A 210 -30.94 -25.15 -17.00
CA ALA A 210 -30.76 -25.64 -18.37
C ALA A 210 -30.97 -27.16 -18.45
N ALA A 211 -30.43 -27.90 -17.47
CA ALA A 211 -30.52 -29.35 -17.44
C ALA A 211 -31.91 -29.85 -17.09
N ASN A 212 -32.68 -29.17 -16.25
CA ASN A 212 -33.99 -29.62 -15.77
C ASN A 212 -35.19 -28.91 -16.42
N GLY A 213 -34.94 -27.82 -17.16
CA GLY A 213 -35.95 -26.85 -17.55
C GLY A 213 -36.20 -25.86 -16.42
N LYS A 214 -36.43 -24.58 -16.74
CA LYS A 214 -36.69 -23.54 -15.73
C LYS A 214 -37.79 -24.03 -14.78
N PRO A 215 -37.59 -24.01 -13.46
CA PRO A 215 -38.73 -24.10 -12.55
C PRO A 215 -39.67 -22.96 -12.93
N TYR A 216 -40.96 -23.26 -13.11
CA TYR A 216 -41.97 -22.22 -13.24
C TYR A 216 -41.84 -21.29 -12.02
N THR A 217 -41.21 -20.14 -12.21
CA THR A 217 -41.38 -19.02 -11.30
C THR A 217 -42.78 -18.51 -11.60
N ALA A 218 -43.76 -18.96 -10.81
CA ALA A 218 -44.96 -18.18 -10.64
C ALA A 218 -44.49 -16.83 -10.12
N SER A 219 -44.40 -15.84 -11.00
CA SER A 219 -44.19 -14.46 -10.64
C SER A 219 -45.37 -14.04 -9.77
N VAL A 220 -45.24 -14.21 -8.46
CA VAL A 220 -46.05 -13.44 -7.51
C VAL A 220 -45.59 -12.01 -7.71
N THR A 221 -46.31 -11.34 -8.60
CA THR A 221 -46.19 -9.91 -8.82
C THR A 221 -46.75 -9.30 -7.54
N VAL A 222 -45.86 -8.93 -6.61
CA VAL A 222 -46.25 -8.08 -5.48
C VAL A 222 -46.68 -6.75 -6.12
N PRO A 223 -47.96 -6.35 -6.02
CA PRO A 223 -48.39 -5.09 -6.59
C PRO A 223 -47.64 -3.97 -5.89
N ASP A 224 -47.09 -3.08 -6.71
CA ASP A 224 -46.38 -1.87 -6.34
C ASP A 224 -47.19 -1.06 -5.31
N ALA A 225 -46.84 -1.21 -4.03
CA ALA A 225 -47.41 -0.41 -2.96
C ALA A 225 -46.82 0.98 -3.08
N ARG A 226 -47.55 1.85 -3.78
CA ARG A 226 -47.33 3.29 -3.86
C ARG A 226 -46.91 3.83 -2.49
N ILE A 227 -45.71 4.38 -2.45
CA ILE A 227 -45.23 5.22 -1.37
C ILE A 227 -46.18 6.42 -1.29
N HIS A 228 -47.10 6.41 -0.32
CA HIS A 228 -47.64 7.62 0.27
C HIS A 228 -47.00 7.81 1.65
N LYS A 229 -46.33 8.96 1.80
CA LYS A 229 -45.81 9.48 3.05
C LYS A 229 -46.95 9.84 4.02
N GLU A 230 -46.58 9.84 5.31
CA GLU A 230 -47.30 10.37 6.50
C GLU A 230 -48.38 9.40 7.03
N ASP A 231 -48.35 8.87 8.26
CA ASP A 231 -47.80 9.34 9.55
C ASP A 231 -47.29 8.18 10.43
N ARG A 232 -46.30 8.49 11.29
CA ARG A 232 -45.81 7.65 12.42
C ARG A 232 -46.85 7.65 13.57
N PRO A 233 -46.55 7.05 14.75
CA PRO A 233 -46.06 5.71 15.10
C PRO A 233 -46.96 5.08 16.20
N THR A 234 -46.97 3.76 16.42
CA THR A 234 -46.96 3.19 17.80
C THR A 234 -46.88 1.66 17.88
N HIS A 235 -46.16 1.22 18.91
CA HIS A 235 -46.28 -0.04 19.65
C HIS A 235 -45.79 -1.38 19.07
N VAL A 236 -44.52 -1.66 19.42
CA VAL A 236 -43.99 -2.89 20.06
C VAL A 236 -45.06 -3.85 20.61
N THR A 237 -44.96 -5.14 20.28
CA THR A 237 -44.87 -6.22 21.31
C THR A 237 -44.30 -7.52 20.72
N HIS A 238 -43.18 -7.96 21.30
CA HIS A 238 -42.75 -9.36 21.30
C HIS A 238 -43.82 -10.23 21.97
N HIS A 239 -43.98 -11.48 21.54
CA HIS A 239 -43.91 -12.63 22.46
C HIS A 239 -43.70 -13.95 21.70
N GLN A 240 -42.78 -14.74 22.25
CA GLN A 240 -42.51 -16.16 21.99
C GLN A 240 -43.78 -17.02 22.10
N THR A 241 -43.78 -18.24 21.54
CA THR A 241 -44.05 -19.47 22.33
C THR A 241 -43.50 -20.70 21.61
N GLN A 242 -42.95 -21.61 22.42
CA GLN A 242 -42.29 -22.87 22.11
C GLN A 242 -43.21 -24.00 21.63
N VAL A 243 -42.53 -24.95 20.98
CA VAL A 243 -42.77 -26.38 20.72
C VAL A 243 -43.47 -27.14 21.87
N ILE A 244 -44.27 -28.18 21.54
CA ILE A 244 -44.16 -29.60 22.01
C ILE A 244 -45.32 -30.47 21.47
N GLY A 245 -44.97 -31.57 20.80
CA GLY A 245 -45.42 -32.95 21.08
C GLY A 245 -46.86 -33.40 20.76
N ALA A 246 -46.99 -34.39 19.87
CA ALA A 246 -48.12 -35.34 19.80
C ALA A 246 -48.14 -36.27 21.05
N PRO A 247 -49.23 -37.02 21.39
CA PRO A 247 -49.66 -38.19 20.60
C PRO A 247 -51.17 -38.58 20.65
N VAL A 248 -51.56 -39.41 19.66
CA VAL A 248 -52.42 -40.62 19.69
C VAL A 248 -53.73 -40.63 20.51
N GLN A 249 -54.87 -40.84 19.81
CA GLN A 249 -55.69 -42.08 19.83
C GLN A 249 -56.64 -42.10 18.63
#